data_AF-A0A249P461-F1
#
_entry.id   AF-A0A249P461-F1
#
_cell.length_a   1.000
_cell.length_b   1.000
_cell.length_c   1.000
_cell.angle_alpha   90.00
_cell.angle_beta   90.00
_cell.angle_gamma   90.00
#
_symmetry.space_group_name_H-M   'P 1'
#
loop_
_entity.id
_entity.type
_entity.pdbx_description
1 polymer ?
#
loop_
_entity_poly.entity_id
_entity_poly.type
_entity_poly.pdbx_seq_one_letter_code
_entity_poly.pdbx_strand_id
1 'polypeptide(L)' 'MTFIATLRVDRVSAPWVIDGPINAPCLCRKMLAPELKPGDIVVMDNLGWSR' A
#
# COMPACT_ATOMS: atom_id res chain seq x y z
N MET A 1 12.98 9.77 -1.67
CA MET A 1 11.57 9.95 -2.06
C MET A 1 11.02 8.75 -2.83
N THR A 2 9.93 8.17 -2.32
CA THR A 2 9.17 7.08 -2.94
C THR A 2 7.69 7.45 -2.93
N PHE A 3 7.03 7.31 -4.09
CA PHE A 3 5.59 7.50 -4.24
C PHE A 3 4.90 6.14 -4.39
N ILE A 4 3.78 5.97 -3.68
CA ILE A 4 3.02 4.74 -3.65
C ILE A 4 1.54 5.12 -3.79
N ALA A 5 0.80 4.34 -4.57
CA ALA A 5 -0.65 4.45 -4.65
C ALA A 5 -1.25 3.06 -4.82
N THR A 6 -2.48 2.89 -4.36
CA THR A 6 -3.26 1.69 -4.65
C THR A 6 -3.96 1.88 -5.98
N LEU A 7 -4.06 0.80 -6.76
CA LEU A 7 -4.82 0.78 -8.01
C LEU A 7 -6.06 -0.09 -7.82
N ARG A 8 -7.22 0.47 -8.07
CA ARG A 8 -8.48 -0.25 -8.21
C ARG A 8 -8.90 -0.22 -9.67
N VAL A 9 -9.81 -1.13 -10.03
CA VAL A 9 -10.31 -1.27 -11.40
C VAL A 9 -10.86 0.05 -11.97
N ASP A 10 -11.38 0.91 -11.11
CA ASP A 10 -12.07 2.16 -11.45
C ASP A 10 -11.26 3.43 -11.15
N ARG A 11 -10.18 3.35 -10.36
CA ARG A 11 -9.45 4.54 -9.89
C ARG A 11 -8.07 4.26 -9.30
N VAL A 12 -7.27 5.32 -9.21
CA VAL A 12 -6.14 5.40 -8.28
C VAL A 12 -6.66 5.82 -6.90
N SER A 13 -6.18 5.21 -5.82
CA SER A 13 -6.56 5.54 -4.44
C SER A 13 -5.36 5.53 -3.49
N ALA A 14 -5.55 6.08 -2.29
CA ALA A 14 -4.56 6.05 -1.21
C ALA A 14 -3.15 6.58 -1.58
N PRO A 15 -3.00 7.74 -2.25
CA PRO A 15 -1.68 8.23 -2.62
C PRO A 15 -0.83 8.52 -1.37
N TRP A 16 0.42 8.10 -1.38
CA TRP A 16 1.34 8.27 -0.26
C TRP A 16 2.77 8.56 -0.74
N VAL A 17 3.38 9.61 -0.16
CA VAL A 17 4.79 9.95 -0.37
C VAL A 17 5.55 9.70 0.92
N ILE A 18 6.63 8.96 0.82
CA ILE A 18 7.58 8.74 1.91
C ILE A 18 8.97 9.16 1.49
N ASP A 19 9.75 9.66 2.45
CA ASP A 19 11.17 9.92 2.22
C ASP A 19 12.02 8.76 2.71
N GLY A 20 12.21 7.77 1.83
CA GLY A 20 12.97 6.57 2.11
C GLY A 20 12.34 5.33 1.47
N PRO A 21 12.95 4.15 1.66
CA PRO A 21 12.39 2.89 1.18
C PRO A 21 11.08 2.56 1.88
N ILE A 22 10.22 1.88 1.14
CA ILE A 22 8.97 1.33 1.68
C ILE A 22 9.25 0.13 2.59
N ASN A 23 8.44 -0.04 3.64
CA ASN A 23 8.45 -1.25 4.46
C ASN A 23 7.06 -1.89 4.49
N ALA A 24 7.01 -3.22 4.48
CA ALA A 24 5.77 -4.00 4.46
C ALA A 24 4.78 -3.64 5.59
N PRO A 25 5.19 -3.48 6.87
CA PRO A 25 4.24 -3.10 7.91
C PRO A 25 3.60 -1.73 7.69
N CYS A 26 4.34 -0.73 7.19
CA CYS A 26 3.77 0.58 6.89
C CYS A 26 2.80 0.51 5.71
N LEU A 27 3.17 -0.17 4.62
CA LEU A 27 2.29 -0.33 3.47
C LEU A 27 0.97 -1.03 3.88
N CYS A 28 1.05 -2.17 4.56
CA CYS A 28 -0.14 -2.93 4.93
C CYS A 28 -1.01 -2.23 5.96
N ARG A 29 -0.45 -1.73 7.07
CA ARG A 29 -1.25 -1.20 8.19
C ARG A 29 -1.63 0.26 8.05
N LYS A 30 -0.74 1.10 7.54
CA LYS A 30 -0.94 2.56 7.53
C LYS A 30 -1.60 3.04 6.24
N MET A 31 -1.20 2.47 5.11
CA MET A 31 -1.69 2.92 3.80
C MET A 31 -2.85 2.05 3.30
N LEU A 32 -2.68 0.72 3.28
CA LEU A 32 -3.64 -0.17 2.62
C LEU A 32 -4.86 -0.49 3.51
N ALA A 33 -4.67 -0.92 4.76
CA ALA A 33 -5.76 -1.37 5.62
C ALA A 33 -6.92 -0.37 5.78
N PRO A 34 -6.68 0.96 5.93
CA PRO A 34 -7.77 1.94 6.04
C PRO A 34 -8.64 2.05 4.78
N GLU A 35 -8.12 1.63 3.62
CA GLU A 35 -8.77 1.80 2.32
C GLU A 35 -9.52 0.55 1.86
N LEU A 36 -9.36 -0.58 2.58
CA LEU A 36 -10.02 -1.84 2.26
C LEU A 36 -11.43 -1.89 2.86
N LYS A 37 -12.34 -2.46 2.07
CA LYS A 37 -13.70 -2.82 2.46
C LYS A 37 -13.83 -4.34 2.50
N PRO A 38 -14.78 -4.89 3.28
CA PRO A 38 -15.08 -6.31 3.23
C PRO A 38 -15.34 -6.78 1.79
N GLY A 39 -14.67 -7.85 1.38
CA GLY A 39 -14.75 -8.41 0.03
C GLY A 39 -13.70 -7.89 -0.97
N ASP A 40 -12.91 -6.86 -0.61
CA ASP A 40 -11.79 -6.45 -1.44
C ASP A 40 -10.69 -7.52 -1.48
N ILE A 41 -10.11 -7.71 -2.66
CA ILE A 41 -8.96 -8.60 -2.88
C ILE A 41 -7.71 -7.73 -3.05
N VAL A 42 -6.69 -8.04 -2.25
CA VAL A 42 -5.37 -7.40 -2.35
C VAL A 42 -4.46 -8.28 -3.19
N VAL A 43 -3.89 -7.69 -4.24
CA VAL A 43 -2.76 -8.26 -4.97
C VAL A 43 -1.55 -7.36 -4.72
N MET A 44 -0.50 -7.95 -4.17
CA MET A 44 0.73 -7.24 -3.82
C MET A 44 1.93 -8.12 -4.17
N ASP A 45 3.07 -7.50 -4.42
CA ASP A 45 4.31 -8.23 -4.54
C ASP A 45 4.76 -8.82 -3.19
N ASN A 46 5.80 -9.65 -3.21
CA ASN A 46 6.39 -10.20 -1.99
C ASN A 46 7.36 -9.17 -1.38
N LEU A 47 6.81 -8.06 -0.87
CA LEU A 47 7.62 -7.02 -0.26
C LEU A 47 8.31 -7.56 1.00
N GLY A 48 9.64 -7.58 0.96
CA GLY A 48 10.47 -8.09 2.04
C GLY A 48 10.26 -7.32 3.36
N TRP A 49 10.26 -8.06 4.47
CA TRP A 49 10.26 -7.48 5.80
C TRP A 49 11.70 -7.23 6.25
N SER A 50 12.20 -5.99 6.14
CA SER A 50 13.44 -5.63 6.82
C SER A 50 13.17 -5.49 8.32
N ARG A 51 14.03 -6.07 9.17
CA ARG A 51 14.07 -5.72 10.60
C ARG A 51 14.68 -4.34 10.80
#